data_AF-E6U5P2-F1
#
_entry.id   AF-E6U5P2-F1
#
_cell.length_a   1.000
_cell.length_b   1.000
_cell.length_c   1.000
_cell.angle_alpha   90.00
_cell.angle_beta   90.00
_cell.angle_gamma   90.00
#
_symmetry.space_group_name_H-M   'P 1'
#
loop_
_entity.id
_entity.type
_entity.pdbx_description
1 polymer ?
#
loop_
_entity_poly.entity_id
_entity_poly.type
_entity_poly.pdbx_seq_one_letter_code
_entity_poly.pdbx_strand_id
1 'polypeptide(L)'
;MFWNKNTGWFSARLPEYLSALKSGDFSAIPWIFCVFTENSERAKAVASKALCGALDTMNFDELVRVDEQMRQTSSMEWSIDWRKYTMDSFFTPEMNEQERRAVAVFASFNPNGFIRERALQAMQYYDNTLSFAILRQNDWVPQVRSAAKQAVNYRLSHLVSGELISALPFADKLSRSMRTRESEECSKRIFSALAEKENESELITGLNDANLRTRRICTNTLFHAEFLRYDLAFARLKREHDPFLRGSIFQRLIDADQTLDTVAEQFLKDKYPINRLLAFQYICKHRGNDAPVIAKRLLLDKNAAIREHARFYLNSCNGSFDYREFYRSHMSDQMAPAILGLGETGTHEDAVMLEKHLHSEQVSVVRAAMIAMMRLGGEMYAPLITELLGDNRVGIVKTARNLICKSNAPDYARVMEIFKNTLCENTRQKCFSVLLTAGKWQRLIFILNVLESDGEMMSESALTALVRWVGGYNRSYILPNEVQIEQIKASIRNLTGRIPGRTQQELLFLLR
;
A
#
# COMPACT_ATOMS: atom_id res chain seq x y z
N MET A 1 32.47 26.68 20.61
CA MET A 1 33.86 26.82 20.17
C MET A 1 34.15 25.84 19.02
N PHE A 2 33.44 25.94 17.88
CA PHE A 2 33.70 25.15 16.65
C PHE A 2 33.30 25.88 15.35
N TRP A 3 33.01 27.18 15.41
CA TRP A 3 32.52 27.95 14.25
C TRP A 3 33.69 28.69 13.59
N ASN A 4 34.50 27.97 12.84
CA ASN A 4 35.37 28.47 11.76
C ASN A 4 36.41 27.40 11.45
N LYS A 5 36.51 27.02 10.16
CA LYS A 5 37.64 26.37 9.44
C LYS A 5 37.27 25.16 8.59
N ASN A 6 36.22 25.25 7.78
CA ASN A 6 36.02 24.31 6.66
C ASN A 6 35.72 25.05 5.36
N THR A 7 36.38 26.19 5.12
CA THR A 7 36.29 26.87 3.82
C THR A 7 36.84 25.93 2.73
N GLY A 8 35.97 25.43 1.87
CA GLY A 8 36.31 24.55 0.75
C GLY A 8 36.17 23.05 1.05
N TRP A 9 35.77 22.65 2.25
CA TRP A 9 35.60 21.24 2.63
C TRP A 9 34.48 20.56 1.83
N PHE A 10 33.35 21.26 1.68
CA PHE A 10 32.20 20.75 0.92
C PHE A 10 32.49 20.79 -0.57
N SER A 11 33.08 21.88 -1.08
CA SER A 11 33.48 22.00 -2.49
C SER A 11 34.47 20.90 -2.90
N ALA A 12 35.43 20.55 -2.03
CA ALA A 12 36.41 19.50 -2.32
C ALA A 12 35.78 18.10 -2.44
N ARG A 13 34.72 17.81 -1.68
CA ARG A 13 33.99 16.52 -1.71
C ARG A 13 32.79 16.51 -2.64
N LEU A 14 32.46 17.64 -3.26
CA LEU A 14 31.32 17.74 -4.17
C LEU A 14 31.29 16.62 -5.23
N PRO A 15 32.41 16.20 -5.87
CA PRO A 15 32.39 15.07 -6.82
C PRO A 15 31.86 13.76 -6.23
N GLU A 16 32.19 13.44 -4.97
CA GLU A 16 31.73 12.24 -4.27
C GLU A 16 30.21 12.30 -4.04
N TYR A 17 29.71 13.45 -3.54
CA TYR A 17 28.28 13.65 -3.30
C TYR A 17 27.46 13.64 -4.59
N LEU A 18 28.00 14.19 -5.68
CA LEU A 18 27.36 14.12 -7.00
C LEU A 18 27.30 12.68 -7.53
N SER A 19 28.33 11.88 -7.29
CA SER A 19 28.33 10.45 -7.65
C SER A 19 27.25 9.69 -6.87
N ALA A 20 27.13 9.94 -5.57
CA ALA A 20 26.11 9.33 -4.72
C ALA A 20 24.69 9.72 -5.20
N LEU A 21 24.45 11.01 -5.44
CA LEU A 21 23.16 11.49 -5.95
C LEU A 21 22.78 10.85 -7.29
N LYS A 22 23.74 10.71 -8.23
CA LYS A 22 23.53 10.03 -9.52
C LYS A 22 23.16 8.55 -9.37
N SER A 23 23.58 7.91 -8.28
CA SER A 23 23.21 6.52 -7.96
C SER A 23 21.85 6.39 -7.28
N GLY A 24 21.13 7.50 -7.08
CA GLY A 24 19.83 7.53 -6.38
C GLY A 24 19.94 7.72 -4.87
N ASP A 25 21.14 7.98 -4.34
CA ASP A 25 21.33 8.27 -2.92
C ASP A 25 21.06 9.74 -2.60
N PHE A 26 19.80 10.04 -2.29
CA PHE A 26 19.38 11.38 -1.87
C PHE A 26 19.96 11.82 -0.51
N SER A 27 20.63 10.93 0.23
CA SER A 27 21.30 11.33 1.47
C SER A 27 22.49 12.26 1.27
N ALA A 28 22.94 12.41 0.02
CA ALA A 28 23.97 13.36 -0.38
C ALA A 28 23.47 14.83 -0.43
N ILE A 29 22.16 15.07 -0.58
CA ILE A 29 21.57 16.41 -0.78
C ILE A 29 21.95 17.42 0.32
N PRO A 30 21.87 17.10 1.63
CA PRO A 30 22.31 18.01 2.70
C PRO A 30 23.74 18.54 2.49
N TRP A 31 24.66 17.68 2.05
CA TRP A 31 26.07 18.01 1.88
C TRP A 31 26.34 18.81 0.61
N ILE A 32 25.62 18.50 -0.46
CA ILE A 32 25.62 19.32 -1.69
C ILE A 32 25.14 20.73 -1.36
N PHE A 33 24.09 20.87 -0.53
CA PHE A 33 23.57 22.17 -0.13
C PHE A 33 24.58 22.98 0.73
N CYS A 34 25.41 22.33 1.53
CA CYS A 34 26.44 23.05 2.31
C CYS A 34 27.48 23.79 1.43
N VAL A 35 27.67 23.40 0.16
CA VAL A 35 28.57 24.11 -0.79
C VAL A 35 28.18 25.58 -0.98
N PHE A 36 26.89 25.92 -0.86
CA PHE A 36 26.41 27.31 -1.03
C PHE A 36 26.93 28.27 0.04
N THR A 37 27.51 27.75 1.12
CA THR A 37 28.08 28.56 2.20
C THR A 37 29.57 28.89 2.01
N GLU A 38 30.20 28.35 0.96
CA GLU A 38 31.61 28.54 0.64
C GLU A 38 31.82 29.58 -0.48
N ASN A 39 33.04 30.10 -0.63
CA ASN A 39 33.35 31.19 -1.58
C ASN A 39 33.69 30.70 -3.00
N SER A 40 33.19 29.53 -3.43
CA SER A 40 33.48 28.99 -4.76
C SER A 40 32.26 29.09 -5.68
N GLU A 41 32.23 30.11 -6.55
CA GLU A 41 31.14 30.30 -7.52
C GLU A 41 31.00 29.09 -8.46
N ARG A 42 32.14 28.54 -8.92
CA ARG A 42 32.16 27.32 -9.75
C ARG A 42 31.52 26.13 -9.03
N ALA A 43 31.82 25.90 -7.76
CA ALA A 43 31.24 24.79 -7.01
C ALA A 43 29.74 24.99 -6.78
N LYS A 44 29.32 26.23 -6.46
CA LYS A 44 27.89 26.58 -6.33
C LYS A 44 27.11 26.32 -7.62
N ALA A 45 27.64 26.75 -8.77
CA ALA A 45 27.00 26.54 -10.07
C ALA A 45 26.89 25.05 -10.46
N VAL A 46 27.84 24.21 -10.02
CA VAL A 46 27.75 22.75 -10.21
C VAL A 46 26.72 22.14 -9.26
N ALA A 47 26.72 22.57 -7.99
CA ALA A 47 25.76 22.10 -7.00
C ALA A 47 24.32 22.48 -7.36
N SER A 48 24.08 23.70 -7.87
CA SER A 48 22.74 24.17 -8.26
C SER A 48 22.15 23.33 -9.39
N LYS A 49 22.94 22.98 -10.40
CA LYS A 49 22.54 22.08 -11.49
C LYS A 49 22.17 20.70 -10.99
N ALA A 50 22.94 20.16 -10.05
CA ALA A 50 22.67 18.86 -9.47
C ALA A 50 21.37 18.85 -8.64
N LEU A 51 21.16 19.89 -7.82
CA LEU A 51 19.93 20.05 -7.06
C LEU A 51 18.72 20.27 -7.97
N CYS A 52 18.85 21.06 -9.05
CA CYS A 52 17.81 21.24 -10.04
C CYS A 52 17.40 19.91 -10.68
N GLY A 53 18.37 19.12 -11.18
CA GLY A 53 18.08 17.80 -11.75
C GLY A 53 17.46 16.82 -10.75
N ALA A 54 17.87 16.86 -9.48
CA ALA A 54 17.24 16.07 -8.43
C ALA A 54 15.78 16.50 -8.18
N LEU A 55 15.53 17.81 -8.12
CA LEU A 55 14.20 18.36 -7.90
C LEU A 55 13.21 17.96 -9.02
N ASP A 56 13.67 17.97 -10.27
CA ASP A 56 12.84 17.65 -11.44
C ASP A 56 12.53 16.15 -11.59
N THR A 57 13.25 15.28 -10.89
CA THR A 57 13.10 13.81 -10.99
C THR A 57 12.38 13.19 -9.80
N MET A 58 12.43 13.82 -8.63
CA MET A 58 11.83 13.27 -7.42
C MET A 58 10.30 13.32 -7.45
N ASN A 59 9.68 12.22 -7.04
CA ASN A 59 8.24 12.17 -6.79
C ASN A 59 7.88 12.77 -5.41
N PHE A 60 6.58 12.88 -5.13
CA PHE A 60 6.07 13.42 -3.86
C PHE A 60 6.66 12.74 -2.61
N ASP A 61 6.73 11.41 -2.58
CA ASP A 61 7.18 10.68 -1.38
C ASP A 61 8.70 10.86 -1.16
N GLU A 62 9.47 10.93 -2.24
CA GLU A 62 10.90 11.24 -2.20
C GLU A 62 11.16 12.67 -1.70
N LEU A 63 10.40 13.66 -2.19
CA LEU A 63 10.50 15.05 -1.73
C LEU A 63 10.19 15.19 -0.24
N VAL A 64 9.13 14.53 0.25
CA VAL A 64 8.80 14.53 1.69
C VAL A 64 9.90 13.87 2.52
N ARG A 65 10.48 12.77 2.04
CA ARG A 65 11.58 12.09 2.73
C ARG A 65 12.83 12.96 2.79
N VAL A 66 13.20 13.62 1.69
CA VAL A 66 14.36 14.52 1.64
C VAL A 66 14.15 15.75 2.54
N ASP A 67 12.95 16.34 2.55
CA ASP A 67 12.59 17.41 3.49
C ASP A 67 12.78 16.98 4.95
N GLU A 68 12.28 15.81 5.32
CA GLU A 68 12.42 15.29 6.68
C GLU A 68 13.88 15.02 7.03
N GLN A 69 14.63 14.39 6.12
CA GLN A 69 16.03 14.07 6.30
C GLN A 69 16.89 15.34 6.48
N MET A 70 16.73 16.34 5.61
CA MET A 70 17.49 17.59 5.73
C MET A 70 17.22 18.26 7.07
N ARG A 71 15.95 18.32 7.52
CA ARG A 71 15.60 18.90 8.82
C ARG A 71 16.20 18.14 10.01
N GLN A 72 16.43 16.84 9.89
CA GLN A 72 17.02 16.01 10.94
C GLN A 72 18.56 15.99 10.90
N THR A 73 19.18 16.56 9.86
CA THR A 73 20.64 16.57 9.70
C THR A 73 21.27 17.68 10.55
N SER A 74 21.32 17.47 11.88
CA SER A 74 21.85 18.42 12.85
C SER A 74 23.32 18.80 12.63
N SER A 75 24.09 17.95 11.96
CA SER A 75 25.47 18.23 11.55
C SER A 75 25.58 19.47 10.65
N MET A 76 24.56 19.77 9.83
CA MET A 76 24.51 21.01 9.06
C MET A 76 24.46 22.23 9.98
N GLU A 77 23.67 22.16 11.04
CA GLU A 77 23.58 23.25 12.02
C GLU A 77 24.90 23.44 12.74
N TRP A 78 25.57 22.36 13.19
CA TRP A 78 26.80 22.49 13.96
C TRP A 78 28.02 22.97 13.16
N SER A 79 27.97 22.84 11.83
CA SER A 79 29.14 23.11 10.96
C SER A 79 29.17 24.54 10.41
N ILE A 80 28.03 25.23 10.32
CA ILE A 80 27.88 26.49 9.57
C ILE A 80 27.02 27.48 10.35
N ASP A 81 27.53 28.70 10.58
CA ASP A 81 26.73 29.77 11.19
C ASP A 81 25.76 30.35 10.16
N TRP A 82 24.62 29.67 10.00
CA TRP A 82 23.58 29.98 9.02
C TRP A 82 23.00 31.40 9.15
N ARG A 83 23.19 32.08 10.29
CA ARG A 83 22.68 33.44 10.49
C ARG A 83 23.40 34.47 9.61
N LYS A 84 24.61 34.16 9.15
CA LYS A 84 25.43 35.03 8.30
C LYS A 84 25.04 35.02 6.83
N TYR A 85 24.16 34.11 6.42
CA TYR A 85 23.82 33.90 5.02
C TYR A 85 22.42 34.40 4.69
N THR A 86 22.29 34.94 3.48
CA THR A 86 21.03 35.33 2.84
C THR A 86 20.81 34.49 1.58
N MET A 87 19.61 34.52 1.00
CA MET A 87 19.38 33.82 -0.27
C MET A 87 20.31 34.32 -1.38
N ASP A 88 20.57 35.64 -1.44
CA ASP A 88 21.50 36.22 -2.42
C ASP A 88 22.92 35.67 -2.28
N SER A 89 23.35 35.34 -1.06
CA SER A 89 24.68 34.75 -0.85
C SER A 89 24.83 33.33 -1.42
N PHE A 90 23.73 32.65 -1.71
CA PHE A 90 23.73 31.32 -2.33
C PHE A 90 23.72 31.37 -3.86
N PHE A 91 23.32 32.49 -4.46
CA PHE A 91 23.22 32.60 -5.91
C PHE A 91 24.53 33.05 -6.54
N THR A 92 24.77 32.61 -7.78
CA THR A 92 25.86 33.11 -8.62
C THR A 92 25.31 33.65 -9.94
N PRO A 93 26.05 34.52 -10.66
CA PRO A 93 25.63 35.05 -11.94
C PRO A 93 25.35 33.96 -13.01
N GLU A 94 26.03 32.81 -12.94
CA GLU A 94 25.85 31.71 -13.90
C GLU A 94 24.56 30.92 -13.70
N MET A 95 23.90 31.03 -12.53
CA MET A 95 22.69 30.27 -12.24
C MET A 95 21.50 30.85 -12.98
N ASN A 96 20.84 30.01 -13.77
CA ASN A 96 19.53 30.32 -14.35
C ASN A 96 18.43 30.28 -13.28
N GLU A 97 17.21 30.68 -13.68
CA GLU A 97 16.06 30.76 -12.79
C GLU A 97 15.68 29.41 -12.16
N GLN A 98 15.75 28.31 -12.91
CA GLN A 98 15.41 26.97 -12.42
C GLN A 98 16.40 26.47 -11.37
N GLU A 99 17.68 26.76 -11.58
CA GLU A 99 18.75 26.48 -10.62
C GLU A 99 18.58 27.28 -9.33
N ARG A 100 18.26 28.58 -9.43
CA ARG A 100 17.98 29.43 -8.26
C ARG A 100 16.73 28.98 -7.51
N ARG A 101 15.68 28.59 -8.23
CA ARG A 101 14.48 27.97 -7.66
C ARG A 101 14.85 26.73 -6.86
N ALA A 102 15.63 25.82 -7.43
CA ALA A 102 16.02 24.59 -6.74
C ALA A 102 16.78 24.89 -5.44
N VAL A 103 17.72 25.84 -5.48
CA VAL A 103 18.44 26.28 -4.27
C VAL A 103 17.48 26.84 -3.22
N ALA A 104 16.50 27.66 -3.61
CA ALA A 104 15.48 28.19 -2.69
C ALA A 104 14.60 27.06 -2.10
N VAL A 105 14.23 26.07 -2.90
CA VAL A 105 13.45 24.90 -2.42
C VAL A 105 14.22 24.12 -1.37
N PHE A 106 15.47 23.72 -1.64
CA PHE A 106 16.27 22.98 -0.66
C PHE A 106 16.65 23.83 0.56
N ALA A 107 16.77 25.15 0.41
CA ALA A 107 16.91 26.05 1.55
C ALA A 107 15.67 26.00 2.48
N SER A 108 14.47 25.79 1.94
CA SER A 108 13.24 25.62 2.73
C SER A 108 13.19 24.30 3.53
N PHE A 109 14.08 23.35 3.22
CA PHE A 109 14.24 22.08 3.95
C PHE A 109 15.35 22.15 5.01
N ASN A 110 16.10 23.25 5.08
CA ASN A 110 17.21 23.43 6.00
C ASN A 110 16.75 23.30 7.48
N PRO A 111 17.55 22.69 8.37
CA PRO A 111 17.19 22.61 9.79
C PRO A 111 17.01 24.00 10.44
N ASN A 112 17.77 24.99 9.98
CA ASN A 112 17.75 26.35 10.52
C ASN A 112 16.50 27.14 10.09
N GLY A 113 15.72 27.62 11.06
CA GLY A 113 14.48 28.37 10.82
C GLY A 113 14.66 29.71 10.09
N PHE A 114 15.79 30.41 10.28
CA PHE A 114 16.04 31.68 9.59
C PHE A 114 16.28 31.47 8.09
N ILE A 115 16.97 30.40 7.72
CA ILE A 115 17.17 30.05 6.30
C ILE A 115 15.84 29.66 5.67
N ARG A 116 15.02 28.85 6.35
CA ARG A 116 13.68 28.48 5.86
C ARG A 116 12.77 29.67 5.64
N GLU A 117 12.75 30.63 6.57
CA GLU A 117 11.96 31.85 6.44
C GLU A 117 12.37 32.65 5.19
N ARG A 118 13.67 32.90 5.01
CA ARG A 118 14.21 33.62 3.85
C ARG A 118 13.99 32.87 2.54
N ALA A 119 14.09 31.55 2.57
CA ALA A 119 13.78 30.69 1.43
C ALA A 119 12.33 30.86 0.99
N LEU A 120 11.36 30.89 1.91
CA LEU A 120 9.94 31.10 1.59
C LEU A 120 9.68 32.49 1.00
N GLN A 121 10.33 33.52 1.53
CA GLN A 121 10.26 34.89 1.00
C GLN A 121 10.81 34.99 -0.43
N ALA A 122 11.85 34.22 -0.75
CA ALA A 122 12.41 34.16 -2.11
C ALA A 122 11.56 33.28 -3.05
N MET A 123 11.06 32.14 -2.57
CA MET A 123 10.34 31.16 -3.37
C MET A 123 9.08 31.71 -4.04
N GLN A 124 8.40 32.69 -3.43
CA GLN A 124 7.17 33.24 -3.99
C GLN A 124 7.33 33.78 -5.42
N TYR A 125 8.54 34.23 -5.78
CA TYR A 125 8.85 34.77 -7.11
C TYR A 125 9.27 33.72 -8.14
N TYR A 126 9.35 32.44 -7.76
CA TYR A 126 9.67 31.35 -8.66
C TYR A 126 8.45 30.47 -8.90
N ASP A 127 8.26 30.08 -10.16
CA ASP A 127 7.21 29.15 -10.55
C ASP A 127 7.40 27.74 -9.99
N ASN A 128 6.30 27.02 -9.81
CA ASN A 128 6.27 25.65 -9.30
C ASN A 128 6.83 25.52 -7.87
N THR A 129 6.59 26.51 -7.01
CA THR A 129 7.05 26.51 -5.62
C THR A 129 5.93 26.34 -4.59
N LEU A 130 4.67 26.37 -5.02
CA LEU A 130 3.50 26.24 -4.15
C LEU A 130 3.59 25.01 -3.23
N SER A 131 3.98 23.84 -3.76
CA SER A 131 4.16 22.59 -3.01
C SER A 131 5.04 22.73 -1.76
N PHE A 132 6.15 23.47 -1.89
CA PHE A 132 7.14 23.63 -0.82
C PHE A 132 6.71 24.69 0.18
N ALA A 133 5.99 25.73 -0.27
CA ALA A 133 5.34 26.67 0.64
C ALA A 133 4.26 25.98 1.50
N ILE A 134 3.48 25.06 0.91
CA ILE A 134 2.47 24.26 1.64
C ILE A 134 3.12 23.41 2.75
N LEU A 135 4.26 22.77 2.47
CA LEU A 135 4.99 21.98 3.48
C LEU A 135 5.40 22.77 4.71
N ARG A 136 5.53 24.10 4.59
CA ARG A 136 5.94 25.00 5.69
C ARG A 136 4.77 25.65 6.42
N GLN A 137 3.52 25.37 6.03
CA GLN A 137 2.35 25.80 6.81
C GLN A 137 2.29 25.16 8.21
N ASN A 138 2.86 23.96 8.36
CA ASN A 138 2.90 23.21 9.62
C ASN A 138 4.23 23.31 10.38
N ASP A 139 5.03 24.33 10.07
CA ASP A 139 6.32 24.54 10.72
C ASP A 139 6.20 24.74 12.24
N TRP A 140 7.22 24.34 13.00
CA TRP A 140 7.25 24.61 14.44
C TRP A 140 7.63 26.07 14.74
N VAL A 141 8.28 26.76 13.81
CA VAL A 141 8.66 28.18 13.95
C VAL A 141 7.54 29.08 13.43
N PRO A 142 6.93 29.95 14.26
CA PRO A 142 5.84 30.82 13.84
C PRO A 142 6.17 31.76 12.67
N GLN A 143 7.39 32.31 12.64
CA GLN A 143 7.86 33.21 11.58
C GLN A 143 7.92 32.49 10.22
N VAL A 144 8.39 31.24 10.21
CA VAL A 144 8.41 30.40 9.00
C VAL A 144 7.00 30.13 8.51
N ARG A 145 6.03 29.85 9.40
CA ARG A 145 4.62 29.70 9.01
C ARG A 145 4.03 30.97 8.41
N SER A 146 4.37 32.13 8.99
CA SER A 146 3.92 33.43 8.46
C SER A 146 4.45 33.67 7.03
N ALA A 147 5.74 33.44 6.81
CA ALA A 147 6.35 33.52 5.48
C ALA A 147 5.74 32.51 4.50
N ALA A 148 5.47 31.28 4.95
CA ALA A 148 4.81 30.27 4.14
C ALA A 148 3.40 30.70 3.70
N LYS A 149 2.61 31.30 4.61
CA LYS A 149 1.27 31.81 4.30
C LYS A 149 1.32 32.90 3.22
N GLN A 150 2.29 33.81 3.31
CA GLN A 150 2.49 34.84 2.29
C GLN A 150 2.86 34.22 0.94
N ALA A 151 3.81 33.28 0.93
CA ALA A 151 4.23 32.60 -0.29
C ALA A 151 3.09 31.80 -0.95
N VAL A 152 2.28 31.07 -0.16
CA VAL A 152 1.09 30.37 -0.68
C VAL A 152 0.09 31.35 -1.27
N ASN A 153 -0.20 32.46 -0.59
CA ASN A 153 -1.12 33.48 -1.10
C ASN A 153 -0.63 34.06 -2.43
N TYR A 154 0.64 34.42 -2.50
CA TYR A 154 1.22 34.99 -3.71
C TYR A 154 1.16 34.00 -4.88
N ARG A 155 1.59 32.75 -4.67
CA ARG A 155 1.55 31.71 -5.71
C ARG A 155 0.15 31.37 -6.17
N LEU A 156 -0.84 31.29 -5.26
CA LEU A 156 -2.24 31.06 -5.65
C LEU A 156 -2.80 32.19 -6.53
N SER A 157 -2.32 33.43 -6.37
CA SER A 157 -2.70 34.56 -7.24
C SER A 157 -1.90 34.64 -8.54
N HIS A 158 -0.85 33.83 -8.70
CA HIS A 158 0.07 33.84 -9.86
C HIS A 158 0.38 32.41 -10.31
N LEU A 159 -0.65 31.55 -10.33
CA LEU A 159 -0.49 30.14 -10.70
C LEU A 159 -0.01 30.02 -12.15
N VAL A 160 0.97 29.15 -12.35
CA VAL A 160 1.30 28.65 -13.68
C VAL A 160 0.66 27.29 -13.90
N SER A 161 0.50 26.90 -15.17
CA SER A 161 -0.11 25.61 -15.50
C SER A 161 0.69 24.44 -14.92
N GLY A 162 0.00 23.48 -14.33
CA GLY A 162 0.54 22.29 -13.67
C GLY A 162 0.95 22.51 -12.20
N GLU A 163 1.11 23.75 -11.75
CA GLU A 163 1.57 24.03 -10.37
C GLU A 163 0.53 23.59 -9.34
N LEU A 164 -0.75 23.87 -9.60
CA LEU A 164 -1.83 23.50 -8.68
C LEU A 164 -1.94 21.98 -8.54
N ILE A 165 -1.87 21.23 -9.64
CA ILE A 165 -1.88 19.77 -9.65
C ILE A 165 -0.69 19.19 -8.88
N SER A 166 0.51 19.73 -9.11
CA SER A 166 1.74 19.33 -8.41
C SER A 166 1.67 19.57 -6.90
N ALA A 167 0.89 20.57 -6.48
CA ALA A 167 0.68 20.93 -5.08
C ALA A 167 -0.36 20.07 -4.34
N LEU A 168 -1.28 19.40 -5.04
CA LEU A 168 -2.39 18.65 -4.41
C LEU A 168 -1.93 17.56 -3.42
N PRO A 169 -0.92 16.73 -3.73
CA PRO A 169 -0.43 15.73 -2.78
C PRO A 169 0.09 16.34 -1.47
N PHE A 170 0.67 17.54 -1.55
CA PHE A 170 1.16 18.30 -0.40
C PHE A 170 0.02 18.91 0.41
N ALA A 171 -1.04 19.41 -0.26
CA ALA A 171 -2.24 19.89 0.40
C ALA A 171 -2.99 18.77 1.15
N ASP A 172 -3.10 17.56 0.57
CA ASP A 172 -3.68 16.38 1.26
C ASP A 172 -2.79 15.90 2.42
N LYS A 173 -1.46 16.05 2.31
CA LYS A 173 -0.57 15.82 3.46
C LYS A 173 -0.82 16.84 4.56
N LEU A 174 -0.96 18.12 4.21
CA LEU A 174 -1.21 19.21 5.14
C LEU A 174 -2.52 19.00 5.90
N SER A 175 -3.61 18.68 5.19
CA SER A 175 -4.94 18.43 5.77
C SER A 175 -4.97 17.24 6.75
N ARG A 176 -4.05 16.27 6.61
CA ARG A 176 -3.95 15.11 7.53
C ARG A 176 -3.02 15.35 8.72
N SER A 177 -2.19 16.39 8.67
CA SER A 177 -1.17 16.66 9.69
C SER A 177 -1.36 18.01 10.38
N MET A 178 -2.54 18.60 10.24
CA MET A 178 -2.89 19.95 10.71
C MET A 178 -2.52 20.15 12.18
N ARG A 179 -1.77 21.22 12.45
CA ARG A 179 -1.40 21.62 13.82
C ARG A 179 -2.12 22.89 14.27
N THR A 180 -2.59 23.67 13.31
CA THR A 180 -3.24 24.96 13.58
C THR A 180 -4.43 25.18 12.65
N ARG A 181 -5.32 26.10 13.04
CA ARG A 181 -6.46 26.50 12.21
C ARG A 181 -6.02 27.07 10.86
N GLU A 182 -4.91 27.80 10.81
CA GLU A 182 -4.38 28.37 9.57
C GLU A 182 -3.93 27.28 8.59
N SER A 183 -3.36 26.16 9.08
CA SER A 183 -2.99 25.03 8.22
C SER A 183 -4.21 24.35 7.58
N GLU A 184 -5.31 24.27 8.33
CA GLU A 184 -6.59 23.77 7.84
C GLU A 184 -7.16 24.69 6.77
N GLU A 185 -7.25 25.99 7.05
CA GLU A 185 -7.74 27.02 6.12
C GLU A 185 -6.92 27.06 4.83
N CYS A 186 -5.59 26.90 4.91
CA CYS A 186 -4.73 26.82 3.74
C CYS A 186 -5.06 25.62 2.86
N SER A 187 -5.18 24.42 3.44
CA SER A 187 -5.52 23.22 2.66
C SER A 187 -6.89 23.32 1.99
N LYS A 188 -7.89 23.87 2.69
CA LYS A 188 -9.23 24.13 2.15
C LYS A 188 -9.17 25.07 0.96
N ARG A 189 -8.43 26.19 1.06
CA ARG A 189 -8.28 27.16 -0.03
C ARG A 189 -7.66 26.55 -1.29
N ILE A 190 -6.67 25.66 -1.15
CA ILE A 190 -6.06 24.98 -2.30
C ILE A 190 -7.06 24.05 -2.99
N PHE A 191 -7.85 23.29 -2.22
CA PHE A 191 -8.89 22.44 -2.79
C PHE A 191 -10.04 23.23 -3.42
N SER A 192 -10.42 24.37 -2.84
CA SER A 192 -11.42 25.28 -3.41
C SER A 192 -10.92 25.92 -4.71
N ALA A 193 -9.66 26.36 -4.77
CA ALA A 193 -9.07 26.91 -5.99
C ALA A 193 -9.16 25.90 -7.16
N LEU A 194 -8.95 24.61 -6.91
CA LEU A 194 -9.11 23.57 -7.93
C LEU A 194 -10.56 23.44 -8.44
N ALA A 195 -11.56 23.80 -7.65
CA ALA A 195 -12.97 23.73 -8.04
C ALA A 195 -13.42 24.92 -8.90
N GLU A 196 -12.68 26.03 -8.87
CA GLU A 196 -13.00 27.25 -9.60
C GLU A 196 -12.94 27.03 -11.13
N LYS A 197 -13.80 27.73 -11.86
CA LYS A 197 -13.92 27.59 -13.32
C LYS A 197 -12.63 27.91 -14.06
N GLU A 198 -11.84 28.86 -13.56
CA GLU A 198 -10.56 29.27 -14.13
C GLU A 198 -9.52 28.14 -14.11
N ASN A 199 -9.65 27.18 -13.19
CA ASN A 199 -8.77 26.03 -13.03
C ASN A 199 -9.36 24.72 -13.59
N GLU A 200 -10.40 24.80 -14.44
CA GLU A 200 -11.06 23.61 -15.00
C GLU A 200 -10.10 22.73 -15.85
N SER A 201 -9.15 23.35 -16.57
CA SER A 201 -8.13 22.62 -17.33
C SER A 201 -7.18 21.81 -16.44
N GLU A 202 -6.77 22.38 -15.30
CA GLU A 202 -5.98 21.70 -14.26
C GLU A 202 -6.77 20.52 -13.70
N LEU A 203 -8.04 20.73 -13.34
CA LEU A 203 -8.92 19.67 -12.83
C LEU A 203 -9.04 18.50 -13.82
N ILE A 204 -9.30 18.77 -15.10
CA ILE A 204 -9.39 17.75 -16.15
C ILE A 204 -8.05 17.02 -16.32
N THR A 205 -6.93 17.73 -16.24
CA THR A 205 -5.59 17.14 -16.30
C THR A 205 -5.37 16.20 -15.11
N GLY A 206 -5.66 16.67 -13.89
CA GLY A 206 -5.50 15.91 -12.66
C GLY A 206 -6.40 14.68 -12.55
N LEU A 207 -7.59 14.67 -13.18
CA LEU A 207 -8.44 13.48 -13.29
C LEU A 207 -7.76 12.33 -14.06
N ASN A 208 -6.79 12.62 -14.92
CA ASN A 208 -6.06 11.65 -15.73
C ASN A 208 -4.61 11.42 -15.25
N ASP A 209 -4.22 12.01 -14.11
CA ASP A 209 -2.87 11.91 -13.56
C ASP A 209 -2.49 10.45 -13.23
N ALA A 210 -1.21 10.08 -13.37
CA ALA A 210 -0.75 8.75 -13.00
C ALA A 210 -0.79 8.50 -11.47
N ASN A 211 -0.64 9.55 -10.68
CA ASN A 211 -0.71 9.53 -9.22
C ASN A 211 -2.15 9.37 -8.73
N LEU A 212 -2.42 8.25 -8.05
CA LEU A 212 -3.75 7.94 -7.50
C LEU A 212 -4.23 9.00 -6.48
N ARG A 213 -3.31 9.61 -5.72
CA ARG A 213 -3.67 10.65 -4.74
C ARG A 213 -4.19 11.90 -5.45
N THR A 214 -3.50 12.35 -6.49
CA THR A 214 -3.93 13.47 -7.34
C THR A 214 -5.29 13.18 -7.96
N ARG A 215 -5.44 12.04 -8.65
CA ARG A 215 -6.74 11.65 -9.26
C ARG A 215 -7.87 11.63 -8.25
N ARG A 216 -7.63 11.10 -7.04
CA ARG A 216 -8.64 11.04 -5.97
C ARG A 216 -9.07 12.43 -5.53
N ILE A 217 -8.13 13.36 -5.36
CA ILE A 217 -8.43 14.75 -4.97
C ILE A 217 -9.28 15.41 -6.06
N CYS A 218 -8.82 15.37 -7.32
CA CYS A 218 -9.56 15.90 -8.47
C CYS A 218 -10.96 15.28 -8.60
N THR A 219 -11.08 13.97 -8.39
CA THR A 219 -12.37 13.28 -8.42
C THR A 219 -13.31 13.77 -7.32
N ASN A 220 -12.80 13.98 -6.11
CA ASN A 220 -13.60 14.53 -5.01
C ASN A 220 -14.08 15.96 -5.32
N THR A 221 -13.25 16.75 -6.01
CA THR A 221 -13.57 18.12 -6.43
C THR A 221 -14.76 18.19 -7.40
N LEU A 222 -15.03 17.15 -8.19
CA LEU A 222 -16.22 17.09 -9.06
C LEU A 222 -17.55 17.18 -8.32
N PHE A 223 -17.53 16.89 -7.02
CA PHE A 223 -18.67 16.93 -6.12
C PHE A 223 -18.58 18.10 -5.13
N HIS A 224 -17.79 19.13 -5.43
CA HIS A 224 -17.77 20.36 -4.64
C HIS A 224 -19.12 21.08 -4.81
N ALA A 225 -19.78 21.41 -3.71
CA ALA A 225 -21.19 21.84 -3.71
C ALA A 225 -21.46 23.05 -4.62
N GLU A 226 -20.54 24.01 -4.66
CA GLU A 226 -20.66 25.21 -5.51
C GLU A 226 -20.40 24.95 -7.00
N PHE A 227 -19.70 23.86 -7.32
CA PHE A 227 -19.20 23.56 -8.66
C PHE A 227 -19.39 22.08 -9.02
N LEU A 228 -20.63 21.59 -8.91
CA LEU A 228 -20.95 20.22 -9.30
C LEU A 228 -20.67 20.00 -10.80
N ARG A 229 -20.01 18.88 -11.13
CA ARG A 229 -19.60 18.51 -12.51
C ARG A 229 -19.95 17.06 -12.80
N TYR A 230 -21.25 16.74 -12.81
CA TYR A 230 -21.73 15.36 -12.99
C TYR A 230 -21.30 14.75 -14.33
N ASP A 231 -21.32 15.52 -15.42
CA ASP A 231 -20.88 15.02 -16.74
C ASP A 231 -19.43 14.50 -16.72
N LEU A 232 -18.54 15.26 -16.06
CA LEU A 232 -17.15 14.84 -15.85
C LEU A 232 -17.07 13.63 -14.92
N ALA A 233 -17.90 13.55 -13.88
CA ALA A 233 -17.94 12.41 -12.98
C ALA A 233 -18.39 11.13 -13.71
N PHE A 234 -19.41 11.19 -14.56
CA PHE A 234 -19.86 10.09 -15.41
C PHE A 234 -18.78 9.68 -16.41
N ALA A 235 -18.10 10.64 -17.05
CA ALA A 235 -16.99 10.36 -17.95
C ALA A 235 -15.81 9.68 -17.22
N ARG A 236 -15.48 10.16 -16.02
CA ARG A 236 -14.42 9.58 -15.18
C ARG A 236 -14.77 8.16 -14.74
N LEU A 237 -15.99 7.93 -14.29
CA LEU A 237 -16.46 6.63 -13.83
C LEU A 237 -16.24 5.50 -14.85
N LYS A 238 -16.49 5.81 -16.14
CA LYS A 238 -16.32 4.86 -17.26
C LYS A 238 -14.86 4.52 -17.55
N ARG A 239 -13.91 5.41 -17.20
CA ARG A 239 -12.48 5.28 -17.50
C ARG A 239 -11.63 4.93 -16.28
N GLU A 240 -12.17 5.08 -15.07
CA GLU A 240 -11.42 4.86 -13.83
C GLU A 240 -11.05 3.38 -13.68
N HIS A 241 -9.75 3.10 -13.62
CA HIS A 241 -9.22 1.76 -13.45
C HIS A 241 -9.18 1.34 -11.99
N ASP A 242 -8.93 2.30 -11.07
CA ASP A 242 -8.88 2.01 -9.64
C ASP A 242 -10.29 1.65 -9.13
N PRO A 243 -10.49 0.45 -8.58
CA PRO A 243 -11.81 -0.05 -8.20
C PRO A 243 -12.42 0.73 -7.03
N PHE A 244 -11.60 1.22 -6.11
CA PHE A 244 -12.06 1.94 -4.92
C PHE A 244 -12.51 3.35 -5.31
N LEU A 245 -11.73 4.02 -6.16
CA LEU A 245 -12.10 5.33 -6.67
C LEU A 245 -13.33 5.24 -7.58
N ARG A 246 -13.41 4.22 -8.45
CA ARG A 246 -14.60 3.96 -9.27
C ARG A 246 -15.85 3.72 -8.41
N GLY A 247 -15.76 2.91 -7.36
CA GLY A 247 -16.85 2.70 -6.40
C GLY A 247 -17.23 3.98 -5.64
N SER A 248 -16.24 4.79 -5.26
CA SER A 248 -16.45 6.08 -4.60
C SER A 248 -17.19 7.09 -5.49
N ILE A 249 -16.87 7.14 -6.78
CA ILE A 249 -17.59 8.02 -7.74
C ILE A 249 -19.03 7.54 -7.88
N PHE A 250 -19.24 6.23 -8.04
CA PHE A 250 -20.58 5.64 -8.13
C PHE A 250 -21.42 5.99 -6.90
N GLN A 251 -20.88 5.80 -5.70
CA GLN A 251 -21.58 6.14 -4.45
C GLN A 251 -21.90 7.64 -4.36
N ARG A 252 -20.97 8.52 -4.70
CA ARG A 252 -21.24 9.97 -4.67
C ARG A 252 -22.31 10.40 -5.68
N LEU A 253 -22.40 9.72 -6.83
CA LEU A 253 -23.50 9.95 -7.78
C LEU A 253 -24.84 9.45 -7.22
N ILE A 254 -24.88 8.34 -6.47
CA ILE A 254 -26.08 7.90 -5.74
C ILE A 254 -26.48 8.94 -4.69
N ASP A 255 -25.53 9.41 -3.89
CA ASP A 255 -25.79 10.38 -2.81
C ASP A 255 -26.30 11.71 -3.38
N ALA A 256 -25.90 12.04 -4.61
CA ALA A 256 -26.36 13.19 -5.39
C ALA A 256 -27.66 12.93 -6.20
N ASP A 257 -28.36 11.83 -5.91
CA ASP A 257 -29.63 11.40 -6.53
C ASP A 257 -29.58 11.35 -8.07
N GLN A 258 -28.43 10.96 -8.63
CA GLN A 258 -28.27 10.80 -10.08
C GLN A 258 -28.80 9.43 -10.54
N THR A 259 -29.38 9.40 -11.75
CA THR A 259 -29.82 8.16 -12.38
C THR A 259 -28.63 7.38 -12.94
N LEU A 260 -28.47 6.13 -12.52
CA LEU A 260 -27.30 5.29 -12.80
C LEU A 260 -27.66 3.98 -13.49
N ASP A 261 -28.88 3.79 -13.99
CA ASP A 261 -29.37 2.47 -14.45
C ASP A 261 -28.42 1.74 -15.41
N THR A 262 -27.96 2.43 -16.46
CA THR A 262 -27.03 1.86 -17.45
C THR A 262 -25.66 1.56 -16.86
N VAL A 263 -25.20 2.40 -15.93
CA VAL A 263 -23.91 2.26 -15.24
C VAL A 263 -23.98 1.12 -14.22
N ALA A 264 -25.08 1.00 -13.49
CA ALA A 264 -25.32 -0.05 -12.51
C ALA A 264 -25.26 -1.42 -13.20
N GLU A 265 -25.85 -1.57 -14.38
CA GLU A 265 -25.76 -2.81 -15.16
C GLU A 265 -24.33 -3.17 -15.57
N GLN A 266 -23.49 -2.18 -15.86
CA GLN A 266 -22.06 -2.39 -16.10
C GLN A 266 -21.33 -2.76 -14.81
N PHE A 267 -21.65 -2.09 -13.70
CA PHE A 267 -21.06 -2.35 -12.39
C PHE A 267 -21.41 -3.73 -11.85
N LEU A 268 -22.57 -4.31 -12.18
CA LEU A 268 -22.90 -5.72 -11.88
C LEU A 268 -21.91 -6.71 -12.53
N LYS A 269 -21.13 -6.28 -13.52
CA LYS A 269 -20.08 -7.08 -14.17
C LYS A 269 -18.67 -6.66 -13.75
N ASP A 270 -18.54 -5.74 -12.80
CA ASP A 270 -17.23 -5.26 -12.33
C ASP A 270 -16.40 -6.42 -11.77
N LYS A 271 -15.10 -6.40 -12.04
CA LYS A 271 -14.15 -7.38 -11.51
C LYS A 271 -14.17 -7.40 -9.98
N TYR A 272 -14.38 -6.25 -9.35
CA TYR A 272 -14.37 -6.05 -7.90
C TYR A 272 -15.75 -6.28 -7.27
N PRO A 273 -15.86 -7.21 -6.30
CA PRO A 273 -17.14 -7.56 -5.69
C PRO A 273 -17.88 -6.39 -5.04
N ILE A 274 -17.17 -5.46 -4.39
CA ILE A 274 -17.81 -4.33 -3.71
C ILE A 274 -18.58 -3.44 -4.68
N ASN A 275 -18.07 -3.24 -5.91
CA ASN A 275 -18.73 -2.44 -6.93
C ASN A 275 -19.98 -3.14 -7.48
N ARG A 276 -19.95 -4.47 -7.63
CA ARG A 276 -21.14 -5.26 -7.97
C ARG A 276 -22.21 -5.15 -6.88
N LEU A 277 -21.81 -5.20 -5.61
CA LEU A 277 -22.71 -5.05 -4.48
C LEU A 277 -23.34 -3.64 -4.44
N LEU A 278 -22.56 -2.59 -4.65
CA LEU A 278 -23.07 -1.21 -4.74
C LEU A 278 -24.11 -1.07 -5.84
N ALA A 279 -23.87 -1.63 -7.03
CA ALA A 279 -24.85 -1.62 -8.11
C ALA A 279 -26.11 -2.42 -7.77
N PHE A 280 -25.97 -3.58 -7.11
CA PHE A 280 -27.13 -4.34 -6.68
C PHE A 280 -27.97 -3.56 -5.66
N GLN A 281 -27.34 -2.92 -4.68
CA GLN A 281 -28.02 -2.07 -3.70
C GLN A 281 -28.74 -0.89 -4.35
N TYR A 282 -28.11 -0.24 -5.34
CA TYR A 282 -28.74 0.80 -6.14
C TYR A 282 -30.02 0.28 -6.82
N ILE A 283 -29.93 -0.86 -7.48
CA ILE A 283 -31.06 -1.48 -8.19
C ILE A 283 -32.17 -1.88 -7.21
N CYS A 284 -31.84 -2.45 -6.04
CA CYS A 284 -32.84 -2.76 -5.01
C CYS A 284 -33.63 -1.51 -4.58
N LYS A 285 -32.95 -0.37 -4.46
CA LYS A 285 -33.55 0.89 -4.01
C LYS A 285 -34.35 1.60 -5.11
N HIS A 286 -33.87 1.59 -6.35
CA HIS A 286 -34.40 2.42 -7.44
C HIS A 286 -35.14 1.63 -8.53
N ARG A 287 -34.90 0.32 -8.66
CA ARG A 287 -35.47 -0.59 -9.68
C ARG A 287 -36.05 -1.85 -9.04
N GLY A 288 -36.90 -1.68 -8.02
CA GLY A 288 -37.41 -2.77 -7.17
C GLY A 288 -38.03 -3.95 -7.93
N ASN A 289 -38.63 -3.73 -9.10
CA ASN A 289 -39.21 -4.81 -9.93
C ASN A 289 -38.15 -5.72 -10.59
N ASP A 290 -36.97 -5.18 -10.93
CA ASP A 290 -35.89 -5.94 -11.58
C ASP A 290 -35.01 -6.66 -10.55
N ALA A 291 -35.00 -6.17 -9.32
CA ALA A 291 -34.11 -6.63 -8.26
C ALA A 291 -34.25 -8.12 -7.94
N PRO A 292 -35.43 -8.77 -7.91
CA PRO A 292 -35.53 -10.22 -7.70
C PRO A 292 -34.86 -11.05 -8.80
N VAL A 293 -34.98 -10.65 -10.06
CA VAL A 293 -34.33 -11.34 -11.20
C VAL A 293 -32.81 -11.22 -11.08
N ILE A 294 -32.33 -10.03 -10.75
CA ILE A 294 -30.91 -9.77 -10.57
C ILE A 294 -30.37 -10.51 -9.35
N ALA A 295 -31.10 -10.54 -8.24
CA ALA A 295 -30.73 -11.28 -7.04
C ALA A 295 -30.55 -12.77 -7.34
N LYS A 296 -31.49 -13.40 -8.06
CA LYS A 296 -31.36 -14.80 -8.50
C LYS A 296 -30.10 -15.04 -9.32
N ARG A 297 -29.75 -14.13 -10.24
CA ARG A 297 -28.48 -14.21 -10.99
C ARG A 297 -27.26 -14.08 -10.07
N LEU A 298 -27.31 -13.19 -9.09
CA LEU A 298 -26.22 -12.96 -8.13
C LEU A 298 -26.04 -14.09 -7.11
N LEU A 299 -26.99 -15.02 -6.98
CA LEU A 299 -26.77 -16.27 -6.24
C LEU A 299 -25.60 -17.07 -6.85
N LEU A 300 -25.34 -16.96 -8.16
CA LEU A 300 -24.23 -17.62 -8.84
C LEU A 300 -22.99 -16.70 -8.96
N ASP A 301 -22.90 -15.63 -8.17
CA ASP A 301 -21.69 -14.81 -8.11
C ASP A 301 -20.52 -15.60 -7.50
N LYS A 302 -19.30 -15.36 -7.99
CA LYS A 302 -18.07 -15.97 -7.44
C LYS A 302 -17.77 -15.58 -5.99
N ASN A 303 -18.26 -14.45 -5.51
CA ASN A 303 -17.98 -13.89 -4.19
C ASN A 303 -19.10 -14.22 -3.19
N ALA A 304 -18.71 -14.78 -2.04
CA ALA A 304 -19.64 -15.21 -0.99
C ALA A 304 -20.53 -14.07 -0.44
N ALA A 305 -19.95 -12.87 -0.22
CA ALA A 305 -20.70 -11.74 0.33
C ALA A 305 -21.81 -11.26 -0.62
N ILE A 306 -21.59 -11.34 -1.94
CA ILE A 306 -22.63 -10.99 -2.92
C ILE A 306 -23.76 -12.03 -2.89
N ARG A 307 -23.42 -13.32 -2.90
CA ARG A 307 -24.43 -14.38 -2.80
C ARG A 307 -25.26 -14.26 -1.52
N GLU A 308 -24.60 -13.95 -0.40
CA GLU A 308 -25.24 -13.69 0.88
C GLU A 308 -26.21 -12.51 0.82
N HIS A 309 -25.80 -11.38 0.25
CA HIS A 309 -26.69 -10.22 0.07
C HIS A 309 -27.87 -10.53 -0.86
N ALA A 310 -27.64 -11.31 -1.92
CA ALA A 310 -28.70 -11.75 -2.81
C ALA A 310 -29.73 -12.64 -2.09
N ARG A 311 -29.28 -13.60 -1.27
CA ARG A 311 -30.16 -14.41 -0.41
C ARG A 311 -30.91 -13.57 0.61
N PHE A 312 -30.22 -12.65 1.28
CA PHE A 312 -30.83 -11.74 2.24
C PHE A 312 -31.98 -10.94 1.60
N TYR A 313 -31.71 -10.33 0.43
CA TYR A 313 -32.73 -9.60 -0.31
C TYR A 313 -33.91 -10.49 -0.73
N LEU A 314 -33.64 -11.68 -1.29
CA LEU A 314 -34.69 -12.61 -1.69
C LEU A 314 -35.55 -13.08 -0.52
N ASN A 315 -34.96 -13.32 0.67
CA ASN A 315 -35.70 -13.64 1.88
C ASN A 315 -36.60 -12.48 2.35
N SER A 316 -36.19 -11.22 2.13
CA SER A 316 -37.03 -10.06 2.45
C SER A 316 -38.20 -9.89 1.47
N CYS A 317 -38.08 -10.38 0.24
CA CYS A 317 -39.12 -10.26 -0.79
C CYS A 317 -40.01 -11.51 -0.92
N ASN A 318 -39.54 -12.68 -0.52
CA ASN A 318 -40.19 -13.96 -0.77
C ASN A 318 -39.97 -14.94 0.40
N GLY A 319 -41.06 -15.42 0.99
CA GLY A 319 -41.01 -16.26 2.20
C GLY A 319 -40.58 -17.72 1.99
N SER A 320 -40.51 -18.21 0.75
CA SER A 320 -40.02 -19.57 0.45
C SER A 320 -39.25 -19.62 -0.87
N PHE A 321 -37.93 -19.68 -0.79
CA PHE A 321 -37.05 -19.95 -1.93
C PHE A 321 -36.10 -21.09 -1.53
N ASP A 322 -36.11 -22.18 -2.29
CA ASP A 322 -35.22 -23.31 -2.03
C ASP A 322 -33.84 -23.05 -2.66
N TYR A 323 -32.94 -22.48 -1.86
CA TYR A 323 -31.58 -22.20 -2.29
C TYR A 323 -30.79 -23.48 -2.58
N ARG A 324 -31.03 -24.56 -1.83
CA ARG A 324 -30.32 -25.83 -2.00
C ARG A 324 -30.64 -26.42 -3.37
N GLU A 325 -31.92 -26.48 -3.73
CA GLU A 325 -32.35 -26.97 -5.04
C GLU A 325 -31.94 -26.02 -6.17
N PHE A 326 -31.97 -24.70 -5.93
CA PHE A 326 -31.44 -23.72 -6.90
C PHE A 326 -29.97 -24.00 -7.23
N TYR A 327 -29.10 -24.24 -6.25
CA TYR A 327 -27.70 -24.53 -6.55
C TYR A 327 -27.51 -25.91 -7.19
N ARG A 328 -28.25 -26.93 -6.76
CA ARG A 328 -28.18 -28.28 -7.36
C ARG A 328 -28.56 -28.28 -8.84
N SER A 329 -29.58 -27.53 -9.22
CA SER A 329 -30.03 -27.40 -10.61
C SER A 329 -29.04 -26.66 -11.53
N HIS A 330 -28.08 -25.89 -10.98
CA HIS A 330 -27.08 -25.14 -11.74
C HIS A 330 -25.67 -25.79 -11.73
N MET A 331 -25.59 -27.06 -11.35
CA MET A 331 -24.32 -27.79 -11.33
C MET A 331 -23.79 -28.13 -12.73
N SER A 332 -24.63 -28.09 -13.77
CA SER A 332 -24.24 -28.40 -15.15
C SER A 332 -23.71 -27.20 -15.93
N ASP A 333 -24.24 -26.01 -15.69
CA ASP A 333 -23.93 -24.78 -16.44
C ASP A 333 -23.00 -23.83 -15.66
N GLN A 334 -23.16 -23.73 -14.34
CA GLN A 334 -22.36 -22.84 -13.48
C GLN A 334 -21.82 -23.57 -12.24
N MET A 335 -21.17 -24.71 -12.49
CA MET A 335 -20.71 -25.66 -11.48
C MET A 335 -19.95 -25.04 -10.32
N ALA A 336 -18.90 -24.25 -10.56
CA ALA A 336 -18.08 -23.73 -9.46
C ALA A 336 -18.83 -22.74 -8.53
N PRO A 337 -19.54 -21.71 -9.03
CA PRO A 337 -20.41 -20.89 -8.19
C PRO A 337 -21.55 -21.68 -7.52
N ALA A 338 -22.16 -22.64 -8.23
CA ALA A 338 -23.20 -23.49 -7.68
C ALA A 338 -22.71 -24.33 -6.49
N ILE A 339 -21.53 -24.96 -6.60
CA ILE A 339 -20.90 -25.69 -5.50
C ILE A 339 -20.62 -24.78 -4.29
N LEU A 340 -20.11 -23.56 -4.53
CA LEU A 340 -19.86 -22.61 -3.45
C LEU A 340 -21.15 -22.18 -2.74
N GLY A 341 -22.22 -21.94 -3.50
CA GLY A 341 -23.54 -21.64 -2.97
C GLY A 341 -24.14 -22.81 -2.20
N LEU A 342 -24.00 -24.04 -2.72
CA LEU A 342 -24.44 -25.25 -2.02
C LEU A 342 -23.66 -25.45 -0.70
N GLY A 343 -22.37 -25.14 -0.68
CA GLY A 343 -21.58 -25.11 0.56
C GLY A 343 -22.10 -24.11 1.61
N GLU A 344 -22.85 -23.08 1.20
CA GLU A 344 -23.43 -22.06 2.08
C GLU A 344 -24.80 -22.43 2.64
N THR A 345 -25.58 -23.24 1.91
CA THR A 345 -27.00 -23.48 2.21
C THR A 345 -27.37 -24.96 2.31
N GLY A 346 -26.45 -25.86 1.96
CA GLY A 346 -26.66 -27.30 1.90
C GLY A 346 -26.49 -28.00 3.25
N THR A 347 -26.49 -29.32 3.18
CA THR A 347 -26.37 -30.22 4.34
C THR A 347 -25.15 -31.12 4.23
N HIS A 348 -24.94 -31.97 5.23
CA HIS A 348 -23.83 -32.93 5.23
C HIS A 348 -23.90 -33.91 4.04
N GLU A 349 -25.10 -34.32 3.63
CA GLU A 349 -25.30 -35.20 2.48
C GLU A 349 -24.82 -34.57 1.16
N ASP A 350 -24.90 -33.24 1.05
CA ASP A 350 -24.39 -32.54 -0.13
C ASP A 350 -22.85 -32.61 -0.18
N ALA A 351 -22.17 -32.62 0.97
CA ALA A 351 -20.71 -32.70 1.02
C ALA A 351 -20.19 -34.01 0.39
N VAL A 352 -20.85 -35.14 0.70
CA VAL A 352 -20.51 -36.46 0.14
C VAL A 352 -20.67 -36.45 -1.39
N MET A 353 -21.75 -35.84 -1.89
CA MET A 353 -21.97 -35.71 -3.33
C MET A 353 -20.90 -34.87 -4.02
N LEU A 354 -20.26 -33.94 -3.30
CA LEU A 354 -19.25 -33.04 -3.84
C LEU A 354 -17.86 -33.66 -4.00
N GLU A 355 -17.57 -34.79 -3.36
CA GLU A 355 -16.26 -35.46 -3.41
C GLU A 355 -15.77 -35.74 -4.83
N LYS A 356 -16.68 -36.22 -5.70
CA LYS A 356 -16.37 -36.51 -7.12
C LYS A 356 -15.78 -35.32 -7.87
N HIS A 357 -16.09 -34.08 -7.44
CA HIS A 357 -15.63 -32.87 -8.09
C HIS A 357 -14.18 -32.50 -7.75
N LEU A 358 -13.56 -33.16 -6.77
CA LEU A 358 -12.13 -32.99 -6.48
C LEU A 358 -11.23 -33.49 -7.63
N HIS A 359 -11.74 -34.42 -8.45
CA HIS A 359 -11.06 -34.97 -9.61
C HIS A 359 -11.33 -34.19 -10.91
N SER A 360 -12.03 -33.05 -10.85
CA SER A 360 -12.29 -32.24 -12.03
C SER A 360 -10.99 -31.69 -12.63
N GLU A 361 -10.92 -31.61 -13.96
CA GLU A 361 -9.85 -30.90 -14.66
C GLU A 361 -9.90 -29.39 -14.40
N GLN A 362 -11.09 -28.85 -14.12
CA GLN A 362 -11.30 -27.43 -13.88
C GLN A 362 -10.88 -27.06 -12.45
N VAL A 363 -9.79 -26.30 -12.34
CA VAL A 363 -9.24 -25.82 -11.04
C VAL A 363 -10.29 -25.06 -10.22
N SER A 364 -11.18 -24.29 -10.85
CA SER A 364 -12.25 -23.55 -10.16
C SER A 364 -13.25 -24.48 -9.47
N VAL A 365 -13.60 -25.60 -10.11
CA VAL A 365 -14.54 -26.61 -9.60
C VAL A 365 -13.93 -27.35 -8.41
N VAL A 366 -12.68 -27.81 -8.53
CA VAL A 366 -11.98 -28.49 -7.42
C VAL A 366 -11.92 -27.57 -6.20
N ARG A 367 -11.51 -26.31 -6.39
CA ARG A 367 -11.45 -25.33 -5.31
C ARG A 367 -12.82 -25.08 -4.65
N ALA A 368 -13.87 -25.00 -5.46
CA ALA A 368 -15.22 -24.83 -4.94
C ALA A 368 -15.63 -26.03 -4.08
N ALA A 369 -15.38 -27.26 -4.55
CA ALA A 369 -15.67 -28.49 -3.81
C ALA A 369 -14.91 -28.54 -2.49
N MET A 370 -13.60 -28.26 -2.49
CA MET A 370 -12.79 -28.19 -1.26
C MET A 370 -13.39 -27.24 -0.23
N ILE A 371 -13.78 -26.04 -0.65
CA ILE A 371 -14.34 -25.01 0.24
C ILE A 371 -15.71 -25.44 0.76
N ALA A 372 -16.58 -25.95 -0.11
CA ALA A 372 -17.92 -26.37 0.25
C ALA A 372 -17.91 -27.58 1.20
N MET A 373 -17.08 -28.59 0.92
CA MET A 373 -16.93 -29.78 1.76
C MET A 373 -16.41 -29.44 3.16
N MET A 374 -15.35 -28.63 3.26
CA MET A 374 -14.84 -28.17 4.58
C MET A 374 -15.88 -27.37 5.35
N ARG A 375 -16.78 -26.65 4.67
CA ARG A 375 -17.86 -25.89 5.32
C ARG A 375 -19.01 -26.78 5.80
N LEU A 376 -19.38 -27.79 5.03
CA LEU A 376 -20.52 -28.67 5.31
C LEU A 376 -20.17 -29.85 6.23
N GLY A 377 -18.95 -30.37 6.16
CA GLY A 377 -18.48 -31.51 6.97
C GLY A 377 -17.32 -31.21 7.91
N GLY A 378 -16.79 -30.00 7.90
CA GLY A 378 -15.73 -29.58 8.83
C GLY A 378 -14.46 -30.42 8.72
N GLU A 379 -13.92 -30.78 9.88
CA GLU A 379 -12.65 -31.51 10.02
C GLU A 379 -12.68 -32.93 9.42
N MET A 380 -13.87 -33.51 9.16
CA MET A 380 -13.99 -34.82 8.50
C MET A 380 -13.24 -34.85 7.15
N TYR A 381 -13.24 -33.72 6.43
CA TYR A 381 -12.58 -33.62 5.12
C TYR A 381 -11.14 -33.11 5.20
N ALA A 382 -10.65 -32.71 6.37
CA ALA A 382 -9.30 -32.16 6.51
C ALA A 382 -8.18 -33.11 6.01
N PRO A 383 -8.24 -34.44 6.24
CA PRO A 383 -7.25 -35.36 5.68
C PRO A 383 -7.24 -35.35 4.14
N LEU A 384 -8.42 -35.40 3.53
CA LEU A 384 -8.56 -35.36 2.07
C LEU A 384 -8.06 -34.04 1.47
N ILE A 385 -8.33 -32.91 2.12
CA ILE A 385 -7.81 -31.60 1.71
C ILE A 385 -6.29 -31.51 1.91
N THR A 386 -5.73 -32.20 2.90
CA THR A 386 -4.29 -32.26 3.13
C THR A 386 -3.56 -32.95 1.99
N GLU A 387 -4.11 -34.04 1.45
CA GLU A 387 -3.56 -34.70 0.26
C GLU A 387 -3.46 -33.76 -0.96
N LEU A 388 -4.41 -32.82 -1.11
CA LEU A 388 -4.42 -31.86 -2.20
C LEU A 388 -3.30 -30.81 -2.14
N LEU A 389 -2.49 -30.79 -1.06
CA LEU A 389 -1.21 -30.08 -1.09
C LEU A 389 -0.24 -30.69 -2.10
N GLY A 390 -0.33 -32.00 -2.38
CA GLY A 390 0.50 -32.70 -3.37
C GLY A 390 0.09 -32.47 -4.83
N ASP A 391 -0.99 -31.74 -5.11
CA ASP A 391 -1.48 -31.49 -6.47
C ASP A 391 -0.47 -30.63 -7.28
N ASN A 392 -0.41 -30.84 -8.59
CA ASN A 392 0.48 -30.08 -9.48
C ASN A 392 -0.07 -28.71 -9.88
N ARG A 393 -1.37 -28.44 -9.66
CA ARG A 393 -2.05 -27.19 -10.01
C ARG A 393 -1.95 -26.21 -8.86
N VAL A 394 -1.19 -25.13 -9.05
CA VAL A 394 -0.94 -24.05 -8.06
C VAL A 394 -2.22 -23.54 -7.39
N GLY A 395 -3.32 -23.45 -8.14
CA GLY A 395 -4.61 -22.97 -7.65
C GLY A 395 -5.26 -23.87 -6.59
N ILE A 396 -4.99 -25.18 -6.62
CA ILE A 396 -5.51 -26.18 -5.68
C ILE A 396 -4.64 -26.18 -4.43
N VAL A 397 -3.32 -26.31 -4.58
CA VAL A 397 -2.35 -26.27 -3.47
C VAL A 397 -2.53 -25.01 -2.62
N LYS A 398 -2.72 -23.85 -3.26
CA LYS A 398 -2.99 -22.58 -2.56
C LYS A 398 -4.29 -22.63 -1.74
N THR A 399 -5.33 -23.27 -2.26
CA THR A 399 -6.63 -23.40 -1.59
C THR A 399 -6.55 -24.39 -0.44
N ALA A 400 -5.93 -25.56 -0.64
CA ALA A 400 -5.67 -26.56 0.40
C ALA A 400 -4.95 -25.91 1.58
N ARG A 401 -3.84 -25.23 1.31
CA ARG A 401 -3.09 -24.47 2.32
C ARG A 401 -3.98 -23.52 3.11
N ASN A 402 -4.78 -22.71 2.42
CA ASN A 402 -5.64 -21.72 3.09
C ASN A 402 -6.72 -22.36 3.97
N LEU A 403 -7.26 -23.50 3.57
CA LEU A 403 -8.26 -24.24 4.34
C LEU A 403 -7.62 -24.90 5.57
N ILE A 404 -6.48 -25.55 5.39
CA ILE A 404 -5.75 -26.21 6.48
C ILE A 404 -5.27 -25.19 7.52
N CYS A 405 -4.72 -24.04 7.11
CA CYS A 405 -4.33 -22.99 8.06
C CYS A 405 -5.50 -22.40 8.87
N LYS A 406 -6.75 -22.60 8.42
CA LYS A 406 -7.96 -22.19 9.14
C LYS A 406 -8.60 -23.33 9.94
N SER A 407 -8.17 -24.57 9.73
CA SER A 407 -8.60 -25.72 10.51
C SER A 407 -8.02 -25.66 11.93
N ASN A 408 -8.69 -26.29 12.88
CA ASN A 408 -8.26 -26.26 14.28
C ASN A 408 -7.10 -27.22 14.55
N ALA A 409 -7.00 -28.31 13.79
CA ALA A 409 -5.99 -29.34 13.99
C ALA A 409 -5.39 -29.83 12.66
N PRO A 410 -4.49 -29.04 12.04
CA PRO A 410 -3.76 -29.48 10.86
C PRO A 410 -2.96 -30.77 11.12
N ASP A 411 -2.99 -31.71 10.19
CA ASP A 411 -2.12 -32.88 10.20
C ASP A 411 -0.70 -32.49 9.76
N TYR A 412 0.07 -31.95 10.71
CA TYR A 412 1.43 -31.49 10.43
C TYR A 412 2.39 -32.62 10.03
N ALA A 413 2.13 -33.86 10.48
CA ALA A 413 2.94 -35.01 10.11
C ALA A 413 2.79 -35.29 8.62
N ARG A 414 1.54 -35.38 8.14
CA ARG A 414 1.27 -35.58 6.71
C ARG A 414 1.76 -34.43 5.85
N VAL A 415 1.60 -33.18 6.30
CA VAL A 415 2.14 -32.00 5.60
C VAL A 415 3.66 -32.10 5.44
N MET A 416 4.38 -32.57 6.46
CA MET A 416 5.84 -32.74 6.40
C MET A 416 6.23 -33.87 5.43
N GLU A 417 5.46 -34.95 5.34
CA GLU A 417 5.68 -36.00 4.34
C GLU A 417 5.52 -35.46 2.91
N ILE A 418 4.46 -34.71 2.64
CA ILE A 418 4.23 -34.07 1.34
C ILE A 418 5.39 -33.10 1.00
N PHE A 419 5.84 -32.31 1.98
CA PHE A 419 6.98 -31.41 1.82
C PHE A 419 8.27 -32.14 1.41
N LYS A 420 8.56 -33.28 2.03
CA LYS A 420 9.77 -34.07 1.76
C LYS A 420 9.74 -34.78 0.41
N ASN A 421 8.56 -35.19 -0.04
CA ASN A 421 8.40 -36.01 -1.24
C ASN A 421 8.23 -35.22 -2.53
N THR A 422 7.97 -33.91 -2.44
CA THR A 422 7.72 -33.07 -3.64
C THR A 422 8.98 -32.33 -4.08
N LEU A 423 9.21 -32.31 -5.40
CA LEU A 423 10.23 -31.47 -6.03
C LEU A 423 9.70 -30.07 -6.43
N CYS A 424 8.39 -29.84 -6.31
CA CYS A 424 7.77 -28.58 -6.71
C CYS A 424 7.95 -27.50 -5.64
N GLU A 425 8.75 -26.47 -5.94
CA GLU A 425 9.07 -25.39 -5.01
C GLU A 425 7.81 -24.70 -4.44
N ASN A 426 6.82 -24.38 -5.29
CA ASN A 426 5.59 -23.76 -4.83
C ASN A 426 4.85 -24.64 -3.80
N THR A 427 4.84 -25.96 -4.00
CA THR A 427 4.23 -26.90 -3.04
C THR A 427 5.00 -26.93 -1.74
N ARG A 428 6.33 -26.95 -1.78
CA ARG A 428 7.19 -26.89 -0.58
C ARG A 428 6.95 -25.61 0.21
N GLN A 429 6.89 -24.46 -0.47
CA GLN A 429 6.57 -23.17 0.16
C GLN A 429 5.18 -23.19 0.83
N LYS A 430 4.17 -23.82 0.22
CA LYS A 430 2.82 -23.90 0.82
C LYS A 430 2.80 -24.85 2.02
N CYS A 431 3.44 -26.01 1.93
CA CYS A 431 3.56 -26.92 3.07
C CYS A 431 4.31 -26.25 4.23
N PHE A 432 5.42 -25.57 3.96
CA PHE A 432 6.15 -24.81 4.98
C PHE A 432 5.28 -23.74 5.63
N SER A 433 4.46 -23.02 4.85
CA SER A 433 3.52 -22.03 5.43
C SER A 433 2.47 -22.65 6.35
N VAL A 434 2.04 -23.91 6.11
CA VAL A 434 1.18 -24.65 7.04
C VAL A 434 1.97 -25.04 8.29
N LEU A 435 3.17 -25.60 8.15
CA LEU A 435 4.01 -25.97 9.30
C LEU A 435 4.29 -24.79 10.23
N LEU A 436 4.38 -23.57 9.67
CA LEU A 436 4.54 -22.33 10.44
C LEU A 436 3.32 -21.93 11.27
N THR A 437 2.16 -22.57 11.12
CA THR A 437 0.99 -22.36 12.00
C THR A 437 1.03 -23.22 13.26
N ALA A 438 1.95 -24.19 13.35
CA ALA A 438 2.09 -25.06 14.51
C ALA A 438 2.35 -24.30 15.81
N GLY A 439 2.14 -24.97 16.95
CA GLY A 439 2.43 -24.43 18.28
C GLY A 439 3.90 -24.00 18.44
N LYS A 440 4.17 -23.11 19.42
CA LYS A 440 5.44 -22.38 19.58
C LYS A 440 6.69 -23.22 19.31
N TRP A 441 6.84 -24.35 20.01
CA TRP A 441 8.03 -25.19 19.94
C TRP A 441 8.03 -26.15 18.76
N GLN A 442 6.86 -26.70 18.41
CA GLN A 442 6.72 -27.56 17.22
C GLN A 442 7.07 -26.80 15.93
N ARG A 443 6.69 -25.51 15.88
CA ARG A 443 7.06 -24.60 14.79
C ARG A 443 8.57 -24.45 14.64
N LEU A 444 9.30 -24.31 15.75
CA LEU A 444 10.76 -24.23 15.73
C LEU A 444 11.36 -25.52 15.17
N ILE A 445 10.88 -26.68 15.61
CA ILE A 445 11.32 -27.99 15.10
C ILE A 445 11.13 -28.07 13.58
N PHE A 446 9.98 -27.63 13.06
CA PHE A 446 9.76 -27.61 11.61
C PHE A 446 10.68 -26.64 10.86
N ILE A 447 10.96 -25.45 11.41
CA ILE A 447 11.94 -24.52 10.82
C ILE A 447 13.32 -25.17 10.72
N LEU A 448 13.77 -25.83 11.79
CA LEU A 448 15.07 -26.49 11.83
C LEU A 448 15.12 -27.69 10.87
N ASN A 449 14.08 -28.52 10.83
CA ASN A 449 13.99 -29.64 9.89
C ASN A 449 14.08 -29.18 8.42
N VAL A 450 13.48 -28.04 8.08
CA VAL A 450 13.59 -27.47 6.71
C VAL A 450 15.02 -27.02 6.43
N LEU A 451 15.69 -26.35 7.38
CA LEU A 451 17.09 -25.95 7.23
C LEU A 451 18.03 -27.16 7.09
N GLU A 452 17.74 -28.28 7.76
CA GLU A 452 18.52 -29.51 7.65
C GLU A 452 18.32 -30.22 6.31
N SER A 453 17.06 -30.32 5.86
CA SER A 453 16.66 -31.12 4.69
C SER A 453 16.82 -30.41 3.35
N ASP A 454 16.81 -29.07 3.33
CA ASP A 454 17.00 -28.30 2.11
C ASP A 454 18.39 -27.68 2.03
N GLY A 455 19.00 -27.75 0.83
CA GLY A 455 20.19 -26.97 0.47
C GLY A 455 19.87 -25.47 0.38
N GLU A 456 20.10 -24.83 -0.77
CA GLU A 456 19.93 -23.37 -0.92
C GLU A 456 18.46 -22.92 -1.10
N MET A 457 17.58 -23.76 -1.70
CA MET A 457 16.26 -23.32 -2.21
C MET A 457 15.30 -22.73 -1.17
N MET A 458 15.14 -23.35 0.00
CA MET A 458 14.23 -22.86 1.07
C MET A 458 14.98 -22.18 2.22
N SER A 459 16.32 -22.13 2.16
CA SER A 459 17.17 -21.72 3.27
C SER A 459 16.91 -20.28 3.70
N GLU A 460 16.76 -19.34 2.77
CA GLU A 460 16.50 -17.93 3.09
C GLU A 460 15.15 -17.73 3.81
N SER A 461 14.10 -18.38 3.31
CA SER A 461 12.77 -18.32 3.93
C SER A 461 12.76 -18.93 5.33
N ALA A 462 13.46 -20.06 5.52
CA ALA A 462 13.55 -20.72 6.81
C ALA A 462 14.44 -19.93 7.80
N LEU A 463 15.55 -19.34 7.35
CA LEU A 463 16.38 -18.44 8.17
C LEU A 463 15.60 -17.19 8.60
N THR A 464 14.86 -16.58 7.68
CA THR A 464 13.98 -15.44 8.00
C THR A 464 12.94 -15.83 9.05
N ALA A 465 12.33 -17.00 8.93
CA ALA A 465 11.38 -17.51 9.91
C ALA A 465 12.05 -17.78 11.28
N LEU A 466 13.27 -18.31 11.30
CA LEU A 466 14.05 -18.57 12.51
C LEU A 466 14.37 -17.27 13.26
N VAL A 467 14.90 -16.25 12.56
CA VAL A 467 15.21 -14.94 13.14
C VAL A 467 13.96 -14.30 13.72
N ARG A 468 12.82 -14.35 13.00
CA ARG A 468 11.54 -13.85 13.50
C ARG A 468 11.04 -14.62 14.72
N TRP A 469 11.23 -15.94 14.76
CA TRP A 469 10.85 -16.77 15.91
C TRP A 469 11.64 -16.38 17.15
N VAL A 470 12.97 -16.24 17.04
CA VAL A 470 13.84 -15.84 18.17
C VAL A 470 13.48 -14.44 18.67
N GLY A 471 13.33 -13.47 17.77
CA GLY A 471 12.92 -12.10 18.15
C GLY A 471 11.52 -12.01 18.77
N GLY A 472 10.66 -13.00 18.53
CA GLY A 472 9.30 -13.08 19.07
C GLY A 472 9.13 -14.04 20.26
N TYR A 473 10.18 -14.75 20.69
CA TYR A 473 10.10 -15.86 21.63
C TYR A 473 9.40 -15.51 22.97
N ASN A 474 9.70 -14.32 23.52
CA ASN A 474 9.20 -13.85 24.81
C ASN A 474 7.72 -13.42 24.80
N ARG A 475 7.00 -13.56 23.68
CA ARG A 475 5.57 -13.21 23.58
C ARG A 475 4.63 -14.29 24.12
N SER A 476 5.16 -15.46 24.50
CA SER A 476 4.40 -16.58 25.05
C SER A 476 5.24 -17.34 26.07
N TYR A 477 4.66 -17.69 27.22
CA TYR A 477 5.32 -18.40 28.32
C TYR A 477 5.22 -19.93 28.25
N ILE A 478 4.76 -20.48 27.12
CA ILE A 478 4.69 -21.94 26.92
C ILE A 478 6.12 -22.51 26.90
N LEU A 479 6.37 -23.53 27.72
CA LEU A 479 7.65 -24.25 27.81
C LEU A 479 7.69 -25.46 26.85
N PRO A 480 8.87 -25.88 26.38
CA PRO A 480 9.01 -27.09 25.59
C PRO A 480 8.99 -28.32 26.50
N ASN A 481 8.58 -29.47 25.96
CA ASN A 481 8.76 -30.74 26.66
C ASN A 481 10.16 -31.33 26.41
N GLU A 482 10.54 -32.34 27.18
CA GLU A 482 11.88 -32.98 27.11
C GLU A 482 12.20 -33.51 25.70
N VAL A 483 11.22 -34.12 25.02
CA VAL A 483 11.38 -34.64 23.66
C VAL A 483 11.69 -33.50 22.67
N GLN A 484 10.98 -32.37 22.79
CA GLN A 484 11.21 -31.20 21.95
C GLN A 484 12.58 -30.57 22.23
N ILE A 485 13.00 -30.49 23.50
CA ILE A 485 14.32 -29.98 23.88
C ILE A 485 15.42 -30.80 23.21
N GLU A 486 15.35 -32.13 23.30
CA GLU A 486 16.37 -33.01 22.73
C GLU A 486 16.39 -32.94 21.20
N GLN A 487 15.22 -32.88 20.55
CA GLN A 487 15.12 -32.68 19.10
C GLN A 487 15.76 -31.35 18.67
N ILE A 488 15.42 -30.25 19.35
CA ILE A 488 15.95 -28.92 19.01
C ILE A 488 17.47 -28.88 19.21
N LYS A 489 17.99 -29.41 20.32
CA LYS A 489 19.44 -29.48 20.57
C LYS A 489 20.16 -30.30 19.52
N ALA A 490 19.59 -31.44 19.11
CA ALA A 490 20.14 -32.25 18.04
C ALA A 490 20.23 -31.46 16.73
N SER A 491 19.15 -30.79 16.32
CA SER A 491 19.16 -30.02 15.08
C SER A 491 20.08 -28.80 15.10
N ILE A 492 20.21 -28.12 16.25
CA ILE A 492 21.18 -27.02 16.41
C ILE A 492 22.61 -27.51 16.17
N ARG A 493 22.97 -28.72 16.66
CA ARG A 493 24.31 -29.29 16.43
C ARG A 493 24.55 -29.56 14.94
N ASN A 494 23.58 -30.13 14.24
CA ASN A 494 23.67 -30.44 12.81
C ASN A 494 23.75 -29.20 11.92
N LEU A 495 23.17 -28.08 12.35
CA LEU A 495 23.12 -26.82 11.59
C LEU A 495 24.29 -25.86 11.88
N THR A 496 25.31 -26.31 12.61
CA THR A 496 26.50 -25.49 12.92
C THR A 496 27.15 -24.97 11.64
N GLY A 497 27.31 -23.65 11.52
CA GLY A 497 27.85 -22.99 10.32
C GLY A 497 26.83 -22.65 9.23
N ARG A 498 25.58 -23.17 9.31
CA ARG A 498 24.47 -22.83 8.40
C ARG A 498 23.48 -21.81 8.99
N ILE A 499 23.48 -21.65 10.31
CA ILE A 499 22.72 -20.60 11.01
C ILE A 499 23.67 -19.54 11.60
N PRO A 500 23.24 -18.27 11.74
CA PRO A 500 24.08 -17.23 12.34
C PRO A 500 24.50 -17.60 13.77
N GLY A 501 25.79 -17.44 14.09
CA GLY A 501 26.34 -17.85 15.40
C GLY A 501 25.64 -17.20 16.59
N ARG A 502 25.21 -15.93 16.46
CA ARG A 502 24.40 -15.25 17.47
C ARG A 502 23.04 -15.95 17.69
N THR A 503 22.35 -16.32 16.62
CA THR A 503 21.07 -17.03 16.67
C THR A 503 21.24 -18.42 17.30
N GLN A 504 22.34 -19.12 17.01
CA GLN A 504 22.66 -20.41 17.63
C GLN A 504 22.84 -20.30 19.16
N GLN A 505 23.59 -19.29 19.62
CA GLN A 505 23.79 -19.03 21.04
C GLN A 505 22.48 -18.67 21.75
N GLU A 506 21.67 -17.81 21.13
CA GLU A 506 20.35 -17.43 21.64
C GLU A 506 19.45 -18.67 21.78
N LEU A 507 19.37 -19.54 20.77
CA LEU A 507 18.57 -20.77 20.86
C LEU A 507 19.01 -21.73 21.98
N LEU A 508 20.32 -21.94 22.15
CA LEU A 508 20.84 -22.79 23.24
C LEU A 508 20.57 -22.20 24.62
N PHE A 509 20.59 -20.87 24.75
CA PHE A 509 20.21 -20.17 25.97
C PHE A 509 18.73 -20.38 26.30
N LEU A 510 17.85 -20.33 25.30
CA LEU A 510 16.40 -20.49 25.46
C LEU A 510 15.94 -21.90 25.86
N LEU A 511 16.84 -22.89 25.82
CA LEU A 511 16.57 -24.31 26.17
C LEU A 511 17.12 -24.70 27.55
N ARG A 512 17.71 -23.75 28.28
CA ARG A 512 18.11 -23.88 29.69
C ARG A 512 16.94 -23.47 30.56
#